data_AF-A0AA51F5H8-F1
#
_entry.id   AF-A0AA51F5H8-F1
#
_cell.length_a   1.000
_cell.length_b   1.000
_cell.length_c   1.000
_cell.angle_alpha   90.00
_cell.angle_beta   90.00
_cell.angle_gamma   90.00
#
_symmetry.space_group_name_H-M   'P 1'
#
loop_
_entity.id
_entity.type
_entity.pdbx_description
1 polymer ?
#
loop_
_entity_poly.entity_id
_entity_poly.type
_entity_poly.pdbx_seq_one_letter_code
_entity_poly.pdbx_strand_id
1 'polypeptide(L)'
;MSLQWTIIAGFLYTEIAIVLLLTLPIASPSRWKKFFQSKFLAYISAQATIYFLILIGVLVLCLLDAIREMQKYSNIEASDHQHLDAEMQGNMRLFRAQRNFYISGFALFLLIVIRRLVQMISELATLLAQAQANFRQAQSA
;
A
#
# COMPACT_ATOMS: atom_id res chain seq x y z
N MET A 1 17.23 -11.11 5.37
CA MET A 1 15.88 -11.41 4.86
C MET A 1 16.01 -12.07 3.50
N SER A 2 15.05 -12.88 3.05
CA SER A 2 15.06 -13.30 1.65
C SER A 2 14.86 -12.09 0.74
N LEU A 3 15.35 -12.18 -0.50
CA LEU A 3 15.25 -11.10 -1.49
C LEU A 3 13.80 -10.65 -1.73
N GLN A 4 12.85 -11.59 -1.71
CA GLN A 4 11.41 -11.32 -1.79
C GLN A 4 10.94 -10.34 -0.70
N TRP A 5 11.22 -10.62 0.57
CA TRP A 5 10.77 -9.77 1.68
C TRP A 5 11.44 -8.40 1.69
N THR A 6 12.67 -8.30 1.17
CA THR A 6 13.33 -6.99 0.96
C THR A 6 12.61 -6.16 -0.09
N ILE A 7 12.17 -6.76 -1.20
CA ILE A 7 11.40 -6.06 -2.24
C ILE A 7 10.06 -5.58 -1.69
N ILE A 8 9.32 -6.43 -0.96
CA ILE A 8 8.03 -6.06 -0.37
C ILE A 8 8.20 -4.95 0.66
N ALA A 9 9.26 -4.99 1.48
CA ALA A 9 9.57 -3.91 2.42
C ALA A 9 9.91 -2.60 1.71
N GLY A 10 10.70 -2.64 0.63
CA GLY A 10 10.99 -1.45 -0.18
C GLY A 10 9.74 -0.85 -0.82
N PHE A 11 8.84 -1.72 -1.28
CA PHE A 11 7.52 -1.31 -1.77
C PHE A 11 6.71 -0.61 -0.66
N LEU A 12 6.60 -1.21 0.53
CA LEU A 12 5.93 -0.62 1.69
C LEU A 12 6.50 0.77 2.06
N TYR A 13 7.83 0.93 2.09
CA TYR A 13 8.44 2.22 2.40
C TYR A 13 8.12 3.28 1.34
N THR A 14 8.04 2.87 0.08
CA THR A 14 7.61 3.75 -1.01
C THR A 14 6.16 4.18 -0.81
N GLU A 15 5.28 3.27 -0.42
CA GLU A 15 3.88 3.59 -0.12
C GLU A 15 3.73 4.56 1.04
N ILE A 16 4.47 4.35 2.13
CA ILE A 16 4.49 5.27 3.29
C ILE A 16 4.92 6.66 2.84
N ALA A 17 6.00 6.77 2.05
CA ALA A 17 6.48 8.05 1.53
C ALA A 17 5.42 8.75 0.66
N ILE A 18 4.73 8.00 -0.21
CA ILE A 18 3.64 8.53 -1.05
C ILE A 18 2.48 9.02 -0.18
N VAL A 19 2.02 8.24 0.80
CA VAL A 19 0.92 8.64 1.69
C VAL A 19 1.28 9.90 2.47
N LEU A 20 2.49 10.00 3.01
CA LEU A 20 2.95 11.20 3.70
C LEU A 20 2.97 12.41 2.75
N LEU A 21 3.49 12.23 1.53
CA LEU A 21 3.54 13.28 0.53
C LEU A 21 2.15 13.78 0.10
N LEU A 22 1.17 12.88 0.00
CA LEU A 22 -0.20 13.21 -0.42
C LEU A 22 -1.07 13.76 0.72
N THR A 23 -0.79 13.40 1.97
CA THR A 23 -1.56 13.88 3.14
C THR A 23 -1.06 15.22 3.64
N LEU A 24 0.22 15.53 3.50
CA LEU A 24 0.76 16.83 3.87
C LEU A 24 0.29 17.93 2.88
N PRO A 25 0.00 19.16 3.38
CA PRO A 25 -0.48 20.27 2.56
C PRO A 25 0.62 20.92 1.71
N ILE A 26 1.48 20.12 1.07
CA ILE A 26 2.64 20.57 0.30
C ILE A 26 2.20 21.20 -1.04
N ALA A 27 1.15 20.66 -1.67
CA ALA A 27 0.64 21.14 -2.95
C ALA A 27 -0.89 21.19 -2.97
N SER A 28 -1.43 22.16 -3.71
CA SER A 28 -2.88 22.30 -3.86
C SER A 28 -3.47 21.15 -4.69
N PRO A 29 -4.75 20.77 -4.47
CA PRO A 29 -5.41 19.70 -5.22
C PRO A 29 -5.29 19.86 -6.74
N SER A 30 -5.34 21.10 -7.24
CA SER A 30 -5.19 21.39 -8.68
C SER A 30 -3.80 21.05 -9.22
N ARG A 31 -2.73 21.23 -8.43
CA ARG A 31 -1.35 20.84 -8.82
C ARG A 31 -1.22 19.32 -8.85
N TRP A 32 -1.73 18.65 -7.82
CA TRP A 32 -1.77 17.18 -7.77
C TRP A 32 -2.56 16.59 -8.93
N LYS A 33 -3.75 17.12 -9.23
CA LYS A 33 -4.54 16.69 -10.39
C LYS A 33 -3.78 16.86 -11.69
N LYS A 34 -3.08 17.99 -11.91
CA LYS A 34 -2.24 18.18 -13.10
C LYS A 34 -1.10 17.17 -13.18
N PHE A 35 -0.47 16.85 -12.05
CA PHE A 35 0.55 15.81 -11.98
C PHE A 35 -0.05 14.45 -12.36
N PHE A 36 -1.13 14.01 -11.69
CA PHE A 36 -1.83 12.75 -11.94
C PHE A 36 -2.39 12.61 -13.37
N GLN A 37 -2.82 13.72 -13.99
CA GLN A 37 -3.34 13.74 -15.36
C GLN A 37 -2.26 14.04 -16.41
N SER A 38 -0.98 14.05 -16.04
CA SER A 38 0.10 14.15 -17.02
C SER A 38 0.04 12.99 -18.01
N LYS A 39 0.43 13.22 -19.27
CA LYS A 39 0.35 12.23 -20.36
C LYS A 39 1.00 10.89 -19.98
N PHE A 40 2.06 10.94 -19.18
CA PHE A 40 2.76 9.77 -18.64
C PHE A 40 1.88 8.96 -17.68
N LEU A 41 1.24 9.62 -16.69
CA LEU A 41 0.36 8.94 -15.74
C LEU A 41 -0.98 8.52 -16.36
N ALA A 42 -1.48 9.25 -17.36
CA ALA A 42 -2.68 8.86 -18.12
C ALA A 42 -2.45 7.54 -18.89
N TYR A 43 -1.29 7.38 -19.52
CA TYR A 43 -0.90 6.13 -20.19
C TYR A 43 -0.79 4.95 -19.19
N ILE A 44 -0.19 5.20 -18.02
CA ILE A 44 -0.11 4.21 -16.95
C ILE A 44 -1.51 3.87 -16.43
N SER A 45 -2.42 4.84 -16.31
CA SER A 45 -3.76 4.65 -15.76
C SER A 45 -4.62 3.67 -16.59
N ALA A 46 -4.43 3.62 -17.92
CA ALA A 46 -5.16 2.72 -18.80
C ALA A 46 -4.92 1.24 -18.50
N GLN A 47 -3.70 0.89 -18.07
CA GLN A 47 -3.33 -0.48 -17.67
C GLN A 47 -3.22 -0.65 -16.15
N ALA A 48 -3.28 0.44 -15.39
CA ALA A 48 -3.08 0.45 -13.94
C ALA A 48 -4.06 -0.46 -13.21
N THR A 49 -5.29 -0.63 -13.71
CA THR A 49 -6.28 -1.52 -13.09
C THR A 49 -5.81 -2.98 -13.07
N ILE A 50 -5.22 -3.47 -14.17
CA ILE A 50 -4.72 -4.85 -14.26
C ILE A 50 -3.48 -5.01 -13.37
N TYR A 51 -2.52 -4.09 -13.46
CA TYR A 51 -1.32 -4.12 -12.61
C TYR A 51 -1.67 -4.03 -11.12
N PHE A 52 -2.65 -3.20 -10.75
CA PHE A 52 -3.15 -3.06 -9.39
C PHE A 52 -3.77 -4.37 -8.88
N LEU A 53 -4.57 -5.05 -9.71
CA LEU A 53 -5.17 -6.33 -9.34
C LEU A 53 -4.12 -7.42 -9.17
N ILE A 54 -3.15 -7.51 -10.08
CA ILE A 54 -2.01 -8.44 -9.96
C ILE A 54 -1.23 -8.16 -8.68
N LEU A 55 -0.92 -6.91 -8.40
CA LEU A 55 -0.18 -6.50 -7.21
C LEU A 55 -0.93 -6.85 -5.91
N ILE A 56 -2.24 -6.62 -5.86
CA ILE A 56 -3.10 -7.10 -4.77
C ILE A 56 -2.99 -8.62 -4.64
N GLY A 57 -3.11 -9.35 -5.74
CA GLY A 57 -3.01 -10.82 -5.74
C GLY A 57 -1.68 -11.28 -5.13
N VAL A 58 -0.57 -10.68 -5.54
CA VAL A 58 0.77 -11.00 -5.00
C VAL A 58 0.87 -10.69 -3.51
N LEU A 59 0.39 -9.53 -3.06
CA LEU A 59 0.42 -9.14 -1.65
C LEU A 59 -0.47 -10.03 -0.78
N VAL A 60 -1.65 -10.43 -1.28
CA VAL A 60 -2.55 -11.38 -0.61
C VAL A 60 -1.88 -12.75 -0.50
N LEU A 61 -1.23 -13.25 -1.55
CA LEU A 61 -0.48 -14.51 -1.48
C LEU A 61 0.65 -14.44 -0.45
N CYS A 62 1.41 -13.34 -0.40
CA CYS A 62 2.45 -13.14 0.61
C CYS A 62 1.86 -13.07 2.04
N LEU A 63 0.70 -12.44 2.20
CA LEU A 63 0.00 -12.36 3.48
C LEU A 63 -0.46 -13.75 3.94
N LEU A 64 -1.06 -14.53 3.04
CA LEU A 64 -1.48 -15.91 3.32
C LEU A 64 -0.28 -16.80 3.67
N ASP A 65 0.84 -16.65 2.95
CA ASP A 65 2.08 -17.37 3.25
C ASP A 65 2.59 -17.03 4.67
N ALA A 66 2.64 -15.75 5.03
CA ALA A 66 3.03 -15.31 6.37
C ALA A 66 2.08 -15.83 7.47
N ILE A 67 0.76 -15.87 7.22
CA ILE A 67 -0.22 -16.45 8.15
C ILE A 67 0.03 -17.94 8.33
N ARG A 68 0.26 -18.69 7.23
CA ARG A 68 0.55 -20.12 7.29
C ARG A 68 1.84 -20.40 8.05
N GLU A 69 2.89 -19.60 7.84
CA GLU A 69 4.14 -19.71 8.61
C GLU A 69 3.92 -19.41 10.09
N MET A 70 3.17 -18.35 10.45
CA MET A 70 2.87 -18.05 11.86
C MET A 70 2.13 -19.19 12.54
N GLN A 71 1.10 -19.76 11.91
CA GLN A 71 0.34 -20.89 12.46
C GLN A 71 1.22 -22.14 12.58
N LYS A 72 2.06 -22.42 11.58
CA LYS A 72 2.97 -23.56 11.58
C LYS A 72 3.95 -23.50 12.75
N TYR A 73 4.61 -22.35 12.96
CA TYR A 73 5.62 -22.23 14.01
C TYR A 73 5.02 -22.06 15.41
N SER A 74 3.82 -21.48 15.52
CA SER A 74 3.09 -21.38 16.79
C SER A 74 2.66 -22.74 17.36
N ASN A 75 2.36 -23.72 16.51
CA ASN A 75 1.93 -25.06 16.97
C ASN A 75 3.11 -25.98 17.34
N ILE A 76 4.30 -25.73 16.79
CA ILE A 76 5.52 -26.52 17.07
C ILE A 76 6.02 -26.26 18.50
N GLU A 77 5.84 -25.05 19.03
CA GLU A 77 6.18 -24.70 20.42
C GLU A 77 5.42 -25.56 21.46
N ALA A 78 4.28 -26.17 21.10
CA ALA A 78 3.46 -26.94 22.04
C ALA A 78 3.80 -28.45 22.09
N SER A 79 4.54 -28.99 21.10
CA SER A 79 4.61 -30.44 20.91
C SER A 79 5.95 -31.10 21.21
N ASP A 80 7.03 -30.36 21.48
CA ASP A 80 8.37 -30.98 21.59
C ASP A 80 9.24 -30.38 22.70
N HIS A 81 9.20 -31.01 23.88
CA HIS A 81 10.01 -30.71 25.06
C HIS A 81 11.42 -31.33 24.98
N GLN A 82 12.06 -31.34 23.80
CA GLN A 82 13.41 -31.88 23.62
C GLN A 82 14.28 -30.91 22.80
N HIS A 83 15.25 -30.31 23.50
CA HIS A 83 16.25 -29.31 23.08
C HIS A 83 15.80 -27.83 23.07
N LEU A 84 16.34 -27.06 24.04
CA LEU A 84 16.30 -25.58 24.07
C LEU A 84 16.69 -24.94 22.72
N ASP A 85 17.64 -25.54 22.00
CA ASP A 85 18.09 -25.03 20.69
C ASP A 85 16.99 -25.11 19.62
N ALA A 86 16.11 -26.11 19.68
CA ALA A 86 15.00 -26.28 18.75
C ALA A 86 13.87 -25.27 19.04
N GLU A 87 13.56 -25.05 20.32
CA GLU A 87 12.62 -24.01 20.76
C GLU A 87 13.10 -22.61 20.35
N MET A 88 14.38 -22.30 20.56
CA MET A 88 14.94 -20.99 20.22
C MET A 88 14.89 -20.73 18.69
N GLN A 89 15.13 -21.75 17.88
CA GLN A 89 14.96 -21.67 16.41
C GLN A 89 13.50 -21.52 15.97
N GLY A 90 12.56 -22.17 16.67
CA GLY A 90 11.12 -22.04 16.45
C GLY A 90 10.65 -20.60 16.67
N ASN A 91 10.99 -20.03 17.83
CA ASN A 91 10.64 -18.66 18.19
C ASN A 91 11.19 -17.64 17.17
N MET A 92 12.44 -17.81 16.73
CA MET A 92 13.04 -16.95 15.70
C MET A 92 12.30 -16.99 14.36
N ARG A 93 11.76 -18.16 13.98
CA ARG A 93 10.96 -18.32 12.75
C ARG A 93 9.56 -17.71 12.92
N LEU A 94 8.95 -17.86 14.09
CA LEU A 94 7.67 -17.21 14.40
C LEU A 94 7.78 -15.68 14.34
N PHE A 95 8.78 -15.07 14.98
CA PHE A 95 8.99 -13.62 14.90
C PHE A 95 9.23 -13.13 13.46
N ARG A 96 9.88 -13.94 12.64
CA ARG A 96 10.07 -13.64 11.21
C ARG A 96 8.74 -13.64 10.46
N ALA A 97 7.91 -14.64 10.70
CA ALA A 97 6.58 -14.75 10.10
C ALA A 97 5.66 -13.60 10.54
N GLN A 98 5.68 -13.23 11.82
CA GLN A 98 4.94 -12.06 12.34
C GLN A 98 5.35 -10.76 11.64
N ARG A 99 6.66 -10.48 11.53
CA ARG A 99 7.14 -9.30 10.81
C ARG A 99 6.69 -9.31 9.34
N ASN A 100 6.80 -10.45 8.67
CA ASN A 100 6.40 -10.62 7.28
C ASN A 100 4.89 -10.37 7.09
N PHE A 101 4.07 -10.87 8.01
CA PHE A 101 2.64 -10.62 8.06
C PHE A 101 2.36 -9.11 8.12
N TYR A 102 2.98 -8.39 9.06
CA TYR A 102 2.81 -6.93 9.16
C TYR A 102 3.24 -6.21 7.88
N ILE A 103 4.39 -6.56 7.31
CA ILE A 103 4.90 -5.94 6.07
C ILE A 103 3.87 -6.11 4.94
N SER A 104 3.42 -7.35 4.68
CA SER A 104 2.45 -7.61 3.62
C SER A 104 1.07 -6.98 3.88
N GLY A 105 0.62 -6.99 5.14
CA GLY A 105 -0.68 -6.47 5.53
C GLY A 105 -0.74 -4.96 5.42
N PHE A 106 0.30 -4.26 5.91
CA PHE A 106 0.40 -2.81 5.76
C PHE A 106 0.56 -2.40 4.31
N ALA A 107 1.33 -3.15 3.51
CA ALA A 107 1.48 -2.84 2.09
C ALA A 107 0.14 -2.95 1.35
N LEU A 108 -0.61 -4.04 1.59
CA LEU A 108 -1.94 -4.22 1.02
C LEU A 108 -2.91 -3.09 1.42
N PHE A 109 -2.87 -2.69 2.69
CA PHE A 109 -3.71 -1.61 3.20
C PHE A 109 -3.34 -0.26 2.57
N LEU A 110 -2.06 0.11 2.58
CA LEU A 110 -1.60 1.39 2.03
C LEU A 110 -1.82 1.49 0.53
N LEU A 111 -1.71 0.39 -0.21
CA LEU A 111 -2.03 0.35 -1.63
C LEU A 111 -3.46 0.82 -1.92
N ILE A 112 -4.42 0.36 -1.12
CA ILE A 112 -5.83 0.76 -1.22
C ILE A 112 -5.99 2.22 -0.80
N VAL A 113 -5.33 2.65 0.28
CA VAL A 113 -5.36 4.04 0.77
C VAL A 113 -4.85 5.01 -0.29
N ILE A 114 -3.70 4.72 -0.92
CA ILE A 114 -3.11 5.56 -1.97
C ILE A 114 -4.10 5.70 -3.13
N ARG A 115 -4.67 4.59 -3.61
CA ARG A 115 -5.67 4.64 -4.69
C ARG A 115 -6.84 5.55 -4.32
N ARG A 116 -7.34 5.44 -3.08
CA ARG A 116 -8.45 6.27 -2.61
C ARG A 116 -8.07 7.76 -2.51
N LEU A 117 -6.88 8.07 -1.98
CA LEU A 117 -6.38 9.45 -1.87
C LEU A 117 -6.25 10.11 -3.24
N VAL A 118 -5.66 9.42 -4.22
CA VAL A 118 -5.49 9.95 -5.59
C VAL A 118 -6.85 10.27 -6.23
N GLN A 119 -7.84 9.38 -6.08
CA GLN A 119 -9.20 9.61 -6.57
C GLN A 119 -9.85 10.84 -5.90
N MET A 120 -9.82 10.90 -4.57
CA MET A 120 -10.42 12.01 -3.81
C MET A 120 -9.79 13.37 -4.15
N ILE A 121 -8.46 13.43 -4.28
CA ILE A 121 -7.75 14.67 -4.64
C ILE A 121 -8.16 15.12 -6.06
N SER A 122 -8.29 14.17 -6.98
CA SER A 122 -8.68 14.45 -8.38
C SER A 122 -10.14 14.94 -8.48
N GLU A 123 -11.04 14.33 -7.71
CA GLU A 123 -12.44 14.75 -7.58
C GLU A 123 -12.52 16.17 -6.99
N LEU A 124 -11.84 16.42 -5.86
CA LEU A 124 -11.81 17.72 -5.20
C LEU A 124 -11.30 18.82 -6.14
N ALA A 125 -10.23 18.56 -6.89
CA ALA A 125 -9.70 19.51 -7.86
C ALA A 125 -10.66 19.78 -9.02
N THR A 126 -11.51 18.81 -9.39
CA THR A 126 -12.56 18.99 -10.40
C THR A 126 -13.69 19.86 -9.87
N LEU A 127 -14.17 19.58 -8.65
CA LEU A 127 -15.21 20.36 -7.98
C LEU A 127 -14.78 21.81 -7.77
N LEU A 128 -13.54 22.06 -7.34
CA LEU A 128 -13.00 23.41 -7.19
C LEU A 128 -12.97 24.17 -8.52
N ALA A 129 -12.59 23.51 -9.62
CA ALA A 129 -12.59 24.14 -10.94
C ALA A 129 -14.00 24.46 -11.44
N GLN A 130 -14.96 23.56 -11.22
CA GLN A 130 -16.37 23.78 -11.56
C GLN A 130 -16.97 24.93 -10.74
N ALA A 131 -16.73 24.95 -9.42
CA ALA A 131 -17.19 26.02 -8.55
C ALA A 131 -16.67 27.40 -9.02
N GLN A 132 -15.38 27.50 -9.33
CA GLN A 132 -14.78 28.73 -9.86
C GLN A 132 -15.40 29.16 -11.20
N ALA A 133 -15.70 28.22 -12.11
CA ALA A 133 -16.36 28.52 -13.37
C ALA A 133 -17.78 29.06 -13.15
N ASN A 134 -18.56 28.42 -12.28
CA ASN A 134 -19.92 28.83 -11.94
C ASN A 134 -19.95 30.23 -11.30
N PHE A 135 -19.03 30.52 -10.38
CA PHE A 135 -18.93 31.86 -9.78
C PHE A 135 -18.62 32.94 -10.81
N ARG A 136 -17.74 32.67 -11.77
CA ARG A 136 -17.43 33.62 -12.85
C ARG A 136 -18.63 33.86 -13.76
N GLN A 137 -19.38 32.81 -14.08
CA GLN A 137 -20.61 32.94 -14.89
C GLN A 137 -21.67 33.79 -14.17
N ALA A 138 -21.85 33.60 -12.87
CA ALA A 138 -22.78 34.39 -12.07
C ALA A 138 -22.36 35.87 -11.92
N GLN A 139 -21.05 36.17 -11.92
CA GLN A 139 -20.56 37.54 -11.90
C GLN A 139 -20.65 38.25 -13.26
N SER A 140 -20.68 37.49 -14.36
CA SER A 140 -20.79 38.02 -15.72
C SER A 140 -22.22 38.21 -16.21
N ALA A 141 -23.21 37.78 -15.43
CA ALA A 141 -24.65 37.94 -15.70
C ALA A 141 -25.21 39.16 -14.94
#